data_AF-A0A0D9Z9D4-F1
#
_entry.id   AF-A0A0D9Z9D4-F1
#
_cell.length_a   1.000
_cell.length_b   1.000
_cell.length_c   1.000
_cell.angle_alpha   90.00
_cell.angle_beta   90.00
_cell.angle_gamma   90.00
#
_symmetry.space_group_name_H-M   'P 1'
#
loop_
_entity.id
_entity.type
_entity.pdbx_description
1 polymer ?
#
loop_
_entity_poly.entity_id
_entity_poly.type
_entity_poly.pdbx_seq_one_letter_code
_entity_poly.pdbx_strand_id
1 'polypeptide(L)'
;MLLRLKAVAVHPAALLGRPRSHDAPQLVGRTVASTTTARRRAARSAVTVTMALKEEPEGSRSGFAGGVPSWDPGLEIQVPFEQRPVNEYSALKDSVLYSWAELSPGSFFLRLGSLWLITFTVLAAPIAAASFSPGKDPLKFVLAAGIGTLLLVSLVVLRIYLGWSYVGDRLLSAVVPYEETGWYDGQMWVKPPEVLARDRLLGSYKVKPVINLLKQTLVGTGALLVGAVSLFAFAAPVEDFLHSVNTPPSAASSKPSLRREELLRLPVEVRQDDDLAAAAAEAADGRPVYCRDRYYRALAGGQYCKWDDLLN
;
A
#
# COMPACT_ATOMS: atom_id res chain seq x y z
N MET A 1 40.01 58.57 -44.82
CA MET A 1 40.24 59.74 -43.95
C MET A 1 39.30 59.65 -42.76
N LEU A 2 39.89 59.55 -41.57
CA LEU A 2 39.35 59.85 -40.23
C LEU A 2 38.10 59.10 -39.71
N LEU A 3 38.40 58.04 -38.94
CA LEU A 3 37.62 57.62 -37.77
C LEU A 3 37.50 58.76 -36.75
N ARG A 4 36.38 58.83 -36.01
CA ARG A 4 36.41 59.13 -34.57
C ARG A 4 35.34 58.36 -33.80
N LEU A 5 35.81 57.40 -33.00
CA LEU A 5 35.12 56.86 -31.83
C LEU A 5 34.93 57.95 -30.77
N LYS A 6 33.87 57.83 -29.97
CA LYS A 6 33.83 58.41 -28.63
C LYS A 6 33.32 57.35 -27.65
N ALA A 7 34.27 56.76 -26.93
CA ALA A 7 34.02 55.97 -25.73
C ALA A 7 33.81 56.92 -24.55
N VAL A 8 32.88 56.58 -23.65
CA VAL A 8 32.80 57.18 -22.31
C VAL A 8 32.83 56.04 -21.31
N ALA A 9 33.95 55.93 -20.60
CA ALA A 9 34.13 55.09 -19.43
C ALA A 9 33.68 55.87 -18.19
N VAL A 10 33.03 55.18 -17.25
CA VAL A 10 32.83 55.67 -15.89
C VAL A 10 33.57 54.73 -14.95
N HIS A 11 34.48 55.28 -14.15
CA HIS A 11 35.17 54.61 -13.05
C HIS A 11 34.79 55.31 -11.73
N PRO A 12 34.82 54.59 -10.60
CA PRO A 12 34.24 55.03 -9.35
C PRO A 12 35.20 55.96 -8.58
N ALA A 13 34.63 56.99 -7.95
CA ALA A 13 35.36 57.86 -7.03
C ALA A 13 35.24 57.34 -5.60
N ALA A 14 36.39 57.13 -4.96
CA ALA A 14 36.54 57.03 -3.52
C ALA A 14 37.21 58.31 -3.00
N LEU A 15 36.66 58.88 -1.93
CA LEU A 15 37.26 59.85 -1.00
C LEU A 15 36.33 59.85 0.25
N LEU A 16 36.70 60.07 1.51
CA LEU A 16 37.92 60.09 2.34
C LEU A 16 37.50 60.86 3.61
N GLY A 17 37.85 60.38 4.81
CA GLY A 17 37.86 61.16 6.07
C GLY A 17 36.52 61.25 6.82
N ARG A 18 36.45 61.24 8.16
CA ARG A 18 37.42 61.22 9.26
C ARG A 18 36.61 60.93 10.55
N PRO A 19 37.14 60.20 11.55
CA PRO A 19 36.39 59.83 12.76
C PRO A 19 36.60 60.83 13.92
N ARG A 20 35.65 60.85 14.87
CA ARG A 20 35.78 61.53 16.17
C ARG A 20 35.73 60.52 17.31
N SER A 21 36.72 60.70 18.18
CA SER A 21 37.10 60.08 19.46
C SER A 21 35.99 59.66 20.43
N HIS A 22 36.22 58.53 21.11
CA HIS A 22 36.22 58.47 22.59
C HIS A 22 37.14 57.33 23.08
N ASP A 23 37.56 57.49 24.33
CA ASP A 23 38.81 57.06 24.95
C ASP A 23 38.97 55.57 25.30
N ALA A 24 40.23 55.24 25.61
CA ALA A 24 40.88 54.00 26.05
C ALA A 24 40.35 53.46 27.43
N PRO A 25 40.81 52.31 28.02
CA PRO A 25 42.13 51.69 27.86
C PRO A 25 42.23 50.14 27.81
N GLN A 26 43.49 49.76 27.63
CA GLN A 26 44.19 48.49 27.48
C GLN A 26 43.77 47.30 28.37
N LEU A 27 43.92 46.08 27.83
CA LEU A 27 44.63 45.01 28.54
C LEU A 27 45.40 44.09 27.57
N VAL A 28 46.65 43.86 27.91
CA VAL A 28 47.65 42.98 27.28
C VAL A 28 47.37 41.51 27.63
N GLY A 29 47.59 40.57 26.71
CA GLY A 29 47.64 39.14 27.10
C GLY A 29 47.60 38.09 25.98
N ARG A 30 48.74 37.88 25.31
CA ARG A 30 49.41 36.58 25.12
C ARG A 30 48.64 35.33 24.58
N THR A 31 49.16 34.85 23.44
CA THR A 31 49.45 33.43 23.06
C THR A 31 48.34 32.42 22.72
N VAL A 32 48.54 31.87 21.51
CA VAL A 32 48.39 30.45 21.11
C VAL A 32 46.97 29.91 20.97
N ALA A 33 46.57 29.62 19.74
CA ALA A 33 46.34 28.24 19.27
C ALA A 33 45.65 28.26 17.91
N SER A 34 46.27 27.55 16.99
CA SER A 34 45.71 27.08 15.74
C SER A 34 44.38 26.35 15.94
N THR A 35 43.34 26.71 15.20
CA THR A 35 42.34 25.73 14.76
C THR A 35 41.75 26.12 13.42
N THR A 36 42.02 25.27 12.45
CA THR A 36 41.44 25.18 11.12
C THR A 36 39.91 25.33 11.15
N THR A 37 39.41 26.35 10.46
CA THR A 37 38.03 26.37 9.97
C THR A 37 38.05 26.71 8.47
N ALA A 38 38.09 25.67 7.65
CA ALA A 38 37.89 25.76 6.22
C ALA A 38 36.45 26.21 5.95
N ARG A 39 36.27 27.52 5.80
CA ARG A 39 35.00 28.16 5.43
C ARG A 39 34.68 27.80 3.99
N ARG A 40 33.95 26.70 3.77
CA ARG A 40 33.41 26.35 2.45
C ARG A 40 32.48 27.47 1.99
N ARG A 41 32.93 28.22 0.97
CA ARG A 41 32.12 29.22 0.27
C ARG A 41 30.91 28.52 -0.34
N ALA A 42 29.71 28.86 0.13
CA ALA A 42 28.48 28.54 -0.58
C ALA A 42 28.47 29.37 -1.88
N ALA A 43 28.86 28.74 -2.98
CA ALA A 43 28.64 29.28 -4.31
C ALA A 43 27.14 29.21 -4.60
N ARG A 44 26.46 30.35 -4.49
CA ARG A 44 25.10 30.52 -4.99
C ARG A 44 25.18 30.48 -6.52
N SER A 45 24.89 29.32 -7.10
CA SER A 45 24.68 29.17 -8.54
C SER A 45 23.37 29.88 -8.89
N ALA A 46 23.48 31.09 -9.43
CA ALA A 46 22.34 31.76 -10.05
C ALA A 46 22.05 31.04 -11.36
N VAL A 47 21.01 30.21 -11.38
CA VAL A 47 20.51 29.59 -12.60
C VAL A 47 19.75 30.67 -13.37
N THR A 48 20.39 31.23 -14.40
CA THR A 48 19.74 32.08 -15.37
C THR A 48 18.96 31.20 -16.34
N VAL A 49 17.63 31.15 -16.20
CA VAL A 49 16.75 30.50 -17.18
C VAL A 49 16.63 31.44 -18.38
N THR A 50 17.45 31.23 -19.39
CA THR A 50 17.21 31.80 -20.72
C THR A 50 16.13 30.96 -21.39
N MET A 51 14.90 31.47 -21.45
CA MET A 51 13.89 30.90 -22.33
C MET A 51 14.33 31.14 -23.77
N ALA A 52 14.64 30.05 -24.47
CA ALA A 52 14.84 30.08 -25.91
C ALA A 52 13.47 30.31 -26.56
N LEU A 53 13.22 31.54 -27.02
CA LEU A 53 12.20 31.77 -28.03
C LEU A 53 12.65 31.00 -29.27
N LYS A 54 11.93 29.93 -29.56
CA LYS A 54 12.09 29.18 -30.80
C LYS A 54 11.52 30.05 -31.93
N GLU A 55 12.40 30.81 -32.58
CA GLU A 55 12.09 31.40 -33.88
C GLU A 55 12.01 30.26 -34.90
N GLU A 56 10.80 30.00 -35.41
CA GLU A 56 10.58 29.10 -36.53
C GLU A 56 11.15 29.76 -37.81
N PRO A 57 11.95 29.03 -38.61
CA PRO A 57 12.40 29.56 -39.88
C PRO A 57 11.21 29.65 -40.85
N GLU A 58 11.10 30.74 -41.61
CA GLU A 58 10.19 30.85 -42.74
C GLU A 58 10.51 29.76 -43.78
N GLY A 59 9.91 28.59 -43.59
CA GLY A 59 9.95 27.46 -44.50
C GLY A 59 8.85 27.57 -45.54
N SER A 60 9.24 28.02 -46.74
CA SER A 60 8.66 27.66 -48.05
C SER A 60 7.18 27.27 -48.08
N ARG A 61 6.34 28.21 -48.53
CA ARG A 61 5.01 27.92 -49.10
C ARG A 61 5.16 27.05 -50.36
N SER A 62 5.19 25.74 -50.21
CA SER A 62 4.88 24.80 -51.30
C SER A 62 3.42 24.39 -51.18
N GLY A 63 2.62 24.79 -52.17
CA GLY A 63 1.20 24.49 -52.24
C GLY A 63 0.93 22.99 -52.29
N PHE A 64 0.22 22.50 -51.28
CA PHE A 64 -0.51 21.24 -51.34
C PHE A 64 -2.00 21.58 -51.27
N ALA A 65 -2.70 21.39 -52.39
CA ALA A 65 -4.15 21.53 -52.48
C ALA A 65 -4.79 20.33 -51.75
N GLY A 66 -4.99 20.50 -50.44
CA GLY A 66 -5.45 19.47 -49.53
C GLY A 66 -4.91 19.76 -48.13
N GLY A 67 -5.15 20.97 -47.64
CA GLY A 67 -4.67 21.39 -46.33
C GLY A 67 -5.27 20.51 -45.25
N VAL A 68 -4.44 19.69 -44.61
CA VAL A 68 -4.71 19.17 -43.28
C VAL A 68 -5.04 20.40 -42.41
N PRO A 69 -6.16 20.44 -41.67
CA PRO A 69 -6.42 21.53 -40.75
C PRO A 69 -5.25 21.58 -39.76
N SER A 70 -4.36 22.55 -39.93
CA SER A 70 -3.30 22.82 -38.96
C SER A 70 -4.00 23.21 -37.67
N TRP A 71 -3.72 22.50 -36.59
CA TRP A 71 -4.28 22.79 -35.27
C TRP A 71 -4.03 24.27 -34.92
N ASP A 72 -5.09 25.03 -34.71
CA ASP A 72 -5.02 26.43 -34.32
C ASP A 72 -4.99 26.53 -32.78
N PRO A 73 -3.86 26.98 -32.18
CA PRO A 73 -3.73 27.12 -30.72
C PRO A 73 -4.73 28.11 -30.11
N GLY A 74 -5.30 29.02 -30.92
CA GLY A 74 -6.28 30.01 -30.48
C GLY A 74 -7.64 29.43 -30.06
N LEU A 75 -7.96 28.21 -30.51
CA LEU A 75 -9.24 27.55 -30.22
C LEU A 75 -9.44 27.21 -28.74
N GLU A 76 -8.36 27.11 -27.96
CA GLU A 76 -8.38 26.70 -26.55
C GLU A 76 -8.04 27.85 -25.58
N ILE A 77 -7.94 29.10 -26.07
CA ILE A 77 -7.44 30.23 -25.28
C ILE A 77 -8.34 30.60 -24.09
N GLN A 78 -9.63 30.25 -24.13
CA GLN A 78 -10.61 30.52 -23.07
C GLN A 78 -10.30 29.73 -21.80
N VAL A 79 -9.82 28.49 -21.92
CA VAL A 79 -9.54 27.65 -20.76
C VAL A 79 -8.08 27.82 -20.32
N PRO A 80 -7.84 28.13 -19.02
CA PRO A 80 -6.50 28.16 -18.45
C PRO A 80 -5.72 26.89 -18.78
N PHE A 81 -4.42 27.03 -19.07
CA PHE A 81 -3.59 25.95 -19.59
C PHE A 81 -3.67 24.68 -18.73
N GLU A 82 -3.56 24.77 -17.41
CA GLU A 82 -3.58 23.61 -16.51
C GLU A 82 -4.93 22.88 -16.45
N GLN A 83 -6.04 23.57 -16.77
CA GLN A 83 -7.39 23.01 -16.71
C GLN A 83 -7.84 22.41 -18.05
N ARG A 84 -6.95 22.36 -19.05
CA ARG A 84 -7.23 21.74 -20.33
C ARG A 84 -7.19 20.22 -20.19
N PRO A 85 -8.18 19.47 -20.70
CA PRO A 85 -8.23 18.01 -20.56
C PRO A 85 -6.97 17.28 -21.03
N VAL A 86 -6.30 17.79 -22.07
CA VAL A 86 -5.05 17.21 -22.57
C VAL A 86 -3.87 17.42 -21.61
N ASN A 87 -3.84 18.57 -20.93
CA ASN A 87 -2.79 18.88 -19.97
C ASN A 87 -3.02 18.15 -18.64
N GLU A 88 -4.28 18.00 -18.21
CA GLU A 88 -4.64 17.12 -17.09
C GLU A 88 -4.23 15.67 -17.37
N TYR A 89 -4.40 15.21 -18.63
CA TYR A 89 -3.94 13.89 -19.05
C TYR A 89 -2.42 13.74 -19.01
N SER A 90 -1.64 14.73 -19.49
CA SER A 90 -0.18 14.67 -19.36
C SER A 90 0.26 14.72 -17.89
N ALA A 91 -0.34 15.57 -17.08
CA ALA A 91 -0.05 15.66 -15.65
C ALA A 91 -0.37 14.34 -14.92
N LEU A 92 -1.48 13.69 -15.29
CA LEU A 92 -1.84 12.36 -14.76
C LEU A 92 -0.77 11.34 -15.13
N LYS A 93 -0.30 11.34 -16.38
CA LYS A 93 0.74 10.40 -16.83
C LYS A 93 2.09 10.61 -16.17
N ASP A 94 2.47 11.85 -15.89
CA ASP A 94 3.75 12.17 -15.26
C ASP A 94 3.78 11.78 -13.78
N SER A 95 2.61 11.58 -13.18
CA SER A 95 2.51 11.19 -11.77
C SER A 95 2.90 9.72 -11.54
N VAL A 96 3.63 9.46 -10.45
CA VAL A 96 4.24 8.15 -10.18
C VAL A 96 3.22 7.03 -10.08
N LEU A 97 2.08 7.24 -9.40
CA LEU A 97 1.07 6.21 -9.21
C LEU A 97 0.26 5.93 -10.47
N TYR A 98 -0.14 6.97 -11.20
CA TYR A 98 -1.04 6.82 -12.33
C TYR A 98 -0.31 6.41 -13.61
N SER A 99 0.99 6.73 -13.73
CA SER A 99 1.87 6.25 -14.81
C SER A 99 1.90 4.72 -14.93
N TRP A 100 1.67 3.99 -13.83
CA TRP A 100 1.69 2.53 -13.83
C TRP A 100 0.64 1.92 -14.76
N ALA A 101 -0.49 2.60 -14.96
CA ALA A 101 -1.57 2.09 -15.76
C ALA A 101 -1.33 2.24 -17.28
N GLU A 102 -0.38 3.10 -17.69
CA GLU A 102 0.03 3.24 -19.09
C GLU A 102 1.02 2.17 -19.53
N LEU A 103 1.68 1.52 -18.58
CA LEU A 103 2.63 0.45 -18.86
C LEU A 103 1.96 -0.77 -19.52
N SER A 104 2.77 -1.60 -20.17
CA SER A 104 2.27 -2.87 -20.72
C SER A 104 1.61 -3.70 -19.62
N PRO A 105 0.54 -4.48 -19.91
CA PRO A 105 -0.19 -5.21 -18.89
C PRO A 105 0.71 -6.06 -17.98
N GLY A 106 1.72 -6.73 -18.55
CA GLY A 106 2.68 -7.52 -17.77
C GLY A 106 3.48 -6.69 -16.77
N SER A 107 4.00 -5.53 -17.17
CA SER A 107 4.77 -4.68 -16.27
C SER A 107 3.92 -3.96 -15.22
N PHE A 108 2.65 -3.67 -15.55
CA PHE A 108 1.65 -3.24 -14.57
C PHE A 108 1.43 -4.29 -13.48
N PHE A 109 1.20 -5.56 -13.86
CA PHE A 109 1.00 -6.64 -12.89
C PHE A 109 2.26 -6.94 -12.06
N LEU A 110 3.46 -6.80 -12.64
CA LEU A 110 4.71 -6.94 -11.87
C LEU A 110 4.85 -5.86 -10.81
N ARG A 111 4.52 -4.60 -11.12
CA ARG A 111 4.51 -3.51 -10.13
C ARG A 111 3.46 -3.76 -9.05
N LEU A 112 2.26 -4.17 -9.45
CA LEU A 112 1.18 -4.48 -8.51
C LEU A 112 1.53 -5.66 -7.60
N GLY A 113 2.14 -6.71 -8.15
CA GLY A 113 2.64 -7.86 -7.40
C GLY A 113 3.78 -7.49 -6.46
N SER A 114 4.69 -6.61 -6.88
CA SER A 114 5.74 -6.09 -6.00
C SER A 114 5.18 -5.26 -4.84
N LEU A 115 4.18 -4.41 -5.11
CA LEU A 115 3.47 -3.65 -4.08
C LEU A 115 2.76 -4.59 -3.11
N TRP A 116 2.10 -5.63 -3.63
CA TRP A 116 1.46 -6.66 -2.81
C TRP A 116 2.47 -7.38 -1.92
N LEU A 117 3.60 -7.84 -2.44
CA LEU A 117 4.64 -8.51 -1.64
C LEU A 117 5.24 -7.61 -0.56
N ILE A 118 5.53 -6.34 -0.88
CA ILE A 118 6.10 -5.39 0.08
C ILE A 118 5.09 -5.09 1.19
N THR A 119 3.84 -4.79 0.83
CA THR A 119 2.79 -4.54 1.83
C THR A 119 2.46 -5.79 2.65
N PHE A 120 2.59 -6.98 2.06
CA PHE A 120 2.37 -8.24 2.74
C PHE A 120 3.43 -8.49 3.80
N THR A 121 4.69 -8.35 3.43
CA THR A 121 5.80 -8.60 4.34
C THR A 121 5.95 -7.54 5.43
N VAL A 122 5.74 -6.26 5.09
CA VAL A 122 5.98 -5.14 6.02
C VAL A 122 4.78 -4.87 6.94
N LEU A 123 3.56 -4.95 6.43
CA LEU A 123 2.36 -4.55 7.18
C LEU A 123 1.52 -5.75 7.58
N ALA A 124 1.07 -6.56 6.61
CA ALA A 124 0.07 -7.58 6.91
C ALA A 124 0.64 -8.79 7.67
N ALA A 125 1.88 -9.20 7.41
CA ALA A 125 2.48 -10.35 8.07
C ALA A 125 2.70 -10.11 9.58
N PRO A 126 3.25 -8.97 10.06
CA PRO A 126 3.33 -8.70 11.50
C PRO A 126 1.95 -8.64 12.18
N ILE A 127 0.96 -8.05 11.51
CA ILE A 127 -0.41 -7.94 12.02
C ILE A 127 -1.06 -9.32 12.11
N ALA A 128 -0.94 -10.13 11.06
CA ALA A 128 -1.48 -11.49 11.03
C ALA A 128 -0.75 -12.42 11.99
N ALA A 129 0.55 -12.25 12.22
CA ALA A 129 1.34 -13.06 13.15
C ALA A 129 0.89 -12.86 14.60
N ALA A 130 0.37 -11.67 14.93
CA ALA A 130 -0.22 -11.39 16.23
C ALA A 130 -1.57 -12.11 16.43
N SER A 131 -2.35 -12.31 15.36
CA SER A 131 -3.64 -13.01 15.41
C SER A 131 -3.51 -14.53 15.27
N PHE A 132 -2.65 -14.99 14.36
CA PHE A 132 -2.44 -16.39 14.02
C PHE A 132 -0.94 -16.70 14.03
N SER A 133 -0.52 -17.60 14.91
CA SER A 133 0.90 -17.99 14.97
C SER A 133 1.28 -18.79 13.71
N PRO A 134 2.33 -18.39 12.97
CA PRO A 134 2.69 -19.00 11.68
C PRO A 134 3.11 -20.47 11.78
N GLY A 135 3.52 -20.93 12.98
CA GLY A 135 3.91 -22.33 13.21
C GLY A 135 2.76 -23.28 13.56
N LYS A 136 1.59 -22.78 13.96
CA LYS A 136 0.43 -23.62 14.31
C LYS A 136 -0.56 -23.69 13.15
N ASP A 137 -0.95 -22.52 12.63
CA ASP A 137 -1.98 -22.40 11.60
C ASP A 137 -1.43 -21.57 10.42
N PRO A 138 -0.52 -22.14 9.60
CA PRO A 138 0.11 -21.40 8.50
C PRO A 138 -0.89 -20.95 7.43
N LEU A 139 -1.94 -21.74 7.19
CA LEU A 139 -3.00 -21.40 6.23
C LEU A 139 -3.80 -20.17 6.66
N LYS A 140 -4.30 -20.15 7.91
CA LYS A 140 -5.01 -18.97 8.47
C LYS A 140 -4.14 -17.73 8.48
N PHE A 141 -2.86 -17.87 8.82
CA PHE A 141 -1.90 -16.78 8.79
C PHE A 141 -1.76 -16.16 7.39
N VAL A 142 -1.51 -16.98 6.36
CA VAL A 142 -1.34 -16.49 4.98
C VAL A 142 -2.64 -15.91 4.44
N LEU A 143 -3.79 -16.53 4.73
CA LEU A 143 -5.09 -16.03 4.29
C LEU A 143 -5.44 -14.70 4.96
N ALA A 144 -5.25 -14.57 6.27
CA ALA A 144 -5.50 -13.32 6.99
C ALA A 144 -4.61 -12.18 6.48
N ALA A 145 -3.30 -12.43 6.33
CA ALA A 145 -2.37 -11.46 5.76
C ALA A 145 -2.70 -11.13 4.28
N GLY A 146 -3.09 -12.15 3.52
CA GLY A 146 -3.48 -12.06 2.12
C GLY A 146 -4.72 -11.20 1.92
N ILE A 147 -5.77 -11.39 2.72
CA ILE A 147 -7.00 -10.58 2.65
C ILE A 147 -6.69 -9.11 2.95
N GLY A 148 -5.93 -8.83 4.01
CA GLY A 148 -5.58 -7.46 4.38
C GLY A 148 -4.78 -6.73 3.30
N THR A 149 -3.82 -7.42 2.67
CA THR A 149 -3.03 -6.86 1.57
C THR A 149 -3.79 -6.69 0.28
N LEU A 150 -4.62 -7.67 -0.08
CA LEU A 150 -5.47 -7.59 -1.27
C LEU A 150 -6.43 -6.42 -1.17
N LEU A 151 -6.97 -6.14 0.02
CA LEU A 151 -7.82 -4.98 0.26
C LEU A 151 -7.06 -3.68 -0.01
N LEU A 152 -5.86 -3.51 0.56
CA LEU A 152 -5.04 -2.32 0.33
C LEU A 152 -4.71 -2.13 -1.16
N VAL A 153 -4.26 -3.21 -1.82
CA VAL A 153 -3.95 -3.19 -3.25
C VAL A 153 -5.19 -2.83 -4.08
N SER A 154 -6.36 -3.36 -3.73
CA SER A 154 -7.62 -3.02 -4.41
C SER A 154 -7.98 -1.54 -4.29
N LEU A 155 -7.72 -0.92 -3.13
CA LEU A 155 -7.94 0.52 -2.92
C LEU A 155 -6.98 1.38 -3.75
N VAL A 156 -5.72 0.96 -3.90
CA VAL A 156 -4.76 1.64 -4.78
C VAL A 156 -5.20 1.57 -6.23
N VAL A 157 -5.64 0.40 -6.71
CA VAL A 157 -6.18 0.22 -8.06
C VAL A 157 -7.43 1.07 -8.26
N LEU A 158 -8.36 1.08 -7.29
CA LEU A 158 -9.55 1.94 -7.32
C LEU A 158 -9.17 3.42 -7.43
N ARG A 159 -8.17 3.88 -6.66
CA ARG A 159 -7.69 5.27 -6.72
C ARG A 159 -7.14 5.63 -8.10
N ILE A 160 -6.38 4.71 -8.72
CA ILE A 160 -5.86 4.88 -10.07
C ILE A 160 -7.02 4.93 -11.06
N TYR A 161 -7.98 4.00 -10.96
CA TYR A 161 -9.18 3.95 -11.80
C TYR A 161 -9.96 5.27 -11.77
N LEU A 162 -10.21 5.84 -10.59
CA LEU A 162 -10.96 7.09 -10.45
C LEU A 162 -10.26 8.28 -11.14
N GLY A 163 -8.92 8.36 -11.06
CA GLY A 163 -8.17 9.41 -11.74
C GLY A 163 -8.21 9.29 -13.26
N TRP A 164 -8.05 8.07 -13.77
CA TRP A 164 -8.13 7.79 -15.22
C TRP A 164 -9.55 7.96 -15.77
N SER A 165 -10.58 7.55 -15.03
CA SER A 165 -11.97 7.77 -15.44
C SER A 165 -12.34 9.25 -15.47
N TYR A 166 -11.91 10.02 -14.47
CA TYR A 166 -12.15 11.46 -14.42
C TYR A 166 -11.60 12.20 -15.65
N VAL A 167 -10.32 11.98 -15.96
CA VAL A 167 -9.67 12.61 -17.13
C VAL A 167 -10.25 12.06 -18.43
N GLY A 168 -10.55 10.76 -18.49
CA GLY A 168 -11.19 10.12 -19.64
C GLY A 168 -12.55 10.72 -19.97
N ASP A 169 -13.37 10.97 -18.96
CA ASP A 169 -14.69 11.58 -19.13
C ASP A 169 -14.57 13.04 -19.59
N ARG A 170 -13.60 13.81 -19.07
CA ARG A 170 -13.32 15.20 -19.53
C ARG A 170 -12.81 15.27 -20.97
N LEU A 171 -11.98 14.31 -21.39
CA LEU A 171 -11.51 14.19 -22.77
C LEU A 171 -12.69 13.92 -23.73
N LEU A 172 -13.62 13.04 -23.35
CA LEU A 172 -14.74 12.64 -24.22
C LEU A 172 -15.94 13.59 -24.18
N SER A 173 -16.09 14.36 -23.09
CA SER A 173 -17.18 15.33 -22.92
C SER A 173 -17.07 16.47 -23.91
N ALA A 174 -18.19 16.95 -24.47
CA ALA A 174 -18.20 18.10 -25.37
C ALA A 174 -18.06 19.45 -24.64
N VAL A 175 -18.37 19.47 -23.34
CA VAL A 175 -18.35 20.66 -22.50
C VAL A 175 -17.43 20.40 -21.31
N VAL A 176 -16.58 21.37 -20.98
CA VAL A 176 -15.62 21.29 -19.86
C VAL A 176 -15.89 22.44 -18.89
N PRO A 177 -16.15 22.15 -17.60
CA PRO A 177 -16.17 23.17 -16.57
C PRO A 177 -14.75 23.62 -16.25
N TYR A 178 -14.53 24.92 -16.26
CA TYR A 178 -13.25 25.55 -15.92
C TYR A 178 -13.47 26.80 -15.07
N GLU A 179 -12.48 27.14 -14.28
CA GLU A 179 -12.49 28.29 -13.38
C GLU A 179 -11.50 29.35 -13.87
N GLU A 180 -12.02 30.49 -14.30
CA GLU A 180 -11.24 31.71 -14.48
C GLU A 180 -11.16 32.39 -13.11
N THR A 181 -9.97 32.39 -12.50
CA THR A 181 -9.63 33.00 -11.20
C THR A 181 -10.69 33.91 -10.58
N GLY A 182 -11.36 33.50 -9.49
CA GLY A 182 -12.38 34.31 -8.82
C GLY A 182 -13.14 33.62 -7.69
N TRP A 183 -14.10 34.33 -7.09
CA TRP A 183 -15.05 33.83 -6.05
C TRP A 183 -16.41 33.41 -6.65
N TYR A 184 -16.54 33.43 -7.98
CA TYR A 184 -17.75 33.09 -8.70
C TYR A 184 -17.65 31.70 -9.34
N ASP A 185 -18.80 31.06 -9.49
CA ASP A 185 -18.96 29.71 -10.02
C ASP A 185 -18.22 29.50 -11.36
N GLY A 186 -17.71 28.28 -11.57
CA GLY A 186 -16.99 27.91 -12.79
C GLY A 186 -17.82 28.11 -14.07
N GLN A 187 -17.14 28.47 -15.16
CA GLN A 187 -17.75 28.62 -16.47
C GLN A 187 -17.69 27.30 -17.25
N MET A 188 -18.60 27.14 -18.22
CA MET A 188 -18.64 25.97 -19.10
C MET A 188 -18.10 26.34 -20.47
N TRP A 189 -17.01 25.71 -20.89
CA TRP A 189 -16.47 25.87 -22.24
C TRP A 189 -16.92 24.72 -23.13
N VAL A 190 -17.47 25.05 -24.30
CA VAL A 190 -17.86 24.08 -25.33
C VAL A 190 -16.69 23.87 -26.29
N LYS A 191 -16.24 22.62 -26.42
CA LYS A 191 -15.11 22.28 -27.29
C LYS A 191 -15.44 22.50 -28.77
N PRO A 192 -14.62 23.26 -29.51
CA PRO A 192 -14.67 23.27 -30.97
C PRO A 192 -14.51 21.85 -31.55
N PRO A 193 -15.13 21.57 -32.71
CA PRO A 193 -15.16 20.21 -33.27
C PRO A 193 -13.76 19.64 -33.54
N GLU A 194 -12.77 20.48 -33.85
CA GLU A 194 -11.38 20.09 -34.09
C GLU A 194 -10.72 19.56 -32.81
N VAL A 195 -10.89 20.28 -31.70
CA VAL A 195 -10.35 19.91 -30.39
C VAL A 195 -11.04 18.65 -29.87
N LEU A 196 -12.36 18.58 -30.03
CA LEU A 196 -13.13 17.41 -29.62
C LEU A 196 -12.74 16.15 -30.40
N ALA A 197 -12.47 16.27 -31.70
CA ALA A 197 -12.01 15.15 -32.51
C ALA A 197 -10.65 14.62 -32.03
N ARG A 198 -9.69 15.53 -31.75
CA ARG A 198 -8.37 15.17 -31.18
C ARG A 198 -8.51 14.45 -29.84
N ASP A 199 -9.28 15.04 -28.91
CA ASP A 199 -9.47 14.50 -27.57
C ASP A 199 -10.16 13.13 -27.61
N ARG A 200 -11.11 12.91 -28.54
CA ARG A 200 -11.77 11.61 -28.74
C ARG A 200 -10.82 10.56 -29.29
N LEU A 201 -9.91 10.91 -30.20
CA LEU A 201 -8.87 9.99 -30.67
C LEU A 201 -7.96 9.60 -29.50
N LEU A 202 -7.49 10.59 -28.73
CA LEU A 202 -6.66 10.31 -27.56
C LEU A 202 -7.39 9.45 -26.52
N GLY A 203 -8.62 9.82 -26.18
CA GLY A 203 -9.45 9.12 -25.21
C GLY A 203 -9.77 7.68 -25.64
N SER A 204 -10.11 7.47 -26.91
CA SER A 204 -10.47 6.13 -27.41
C SER A 204 -9.27 5.19 -27.57
N TYR A 205 -8.13 5.68 -28.07
CA TYR A 205 -6.98 4.82 -28.35
C TYR A 205 -6.02 4.67 -27.17
N LYS A 206 -5.93 5.64 -26.26
CA LYS A 206 -5.01 5.60 -25.11
C LYS A 206 -5.74 5.36 -23.79
N VAL A 207 -6.80 6.12 -23.51
CA VAL A 207 -7.43 6.10 -22.18
C VAL A 207 -8.39 4.93 -21.99
N LYS A 208 -9.26 4.62 -22.96
CA LYS A 208 -10.20 3.50 -22.87
C LYS A 208 -9.55 2.13 -22.60
N PRO A 209 -8.46 1.71 -23.28
CA PRO A 209 -7.86 0.41 -22.98
C PRO A 209 -7.30 0.36 -21.55
N VAL A 210 -6.73 1.46 -21.07
CA VAL A 210 -6.22 1.58 -19.69
C VAL A 210 -7.35 1.46 -18.68
N ILE A 211 -8.45 2.18 -18.88
CA ILE A 211 -9.64 2.10 -18.01
C ILE A 211 -10.20 0.67 -18.00
N ASN A 212 -10.27 -0.01 -19.16
CA ASN A 212 -10.78 -1.38 -19.24
C ASN A 212 -9.87 -2.36 -18.50
N LEU A 213 -8.55 -2.22 -18.62
CA LEU A 213 -7.59 -3.01 -17.84
C LEU A 213 -7.81 -2.80 -16.33
N LEU A 214 -7.93 -1.56 -15.89
CA LEU A 214 -8.16 -1.22 -14.49
C LEU A 214 -9.49 -1.80 -13.98
N LYS A 215 -10.57 -1.73 -14.77
CA LYS A 215 -11.86 -2.37 -14.43
C LYS A 215 -11.72 -3.88 -14.26
N GLN A 216 -11.04 -4.56 -15.19
CA GLN A 216 -10.80 -6.00 -15.09
C GLN A 216 -9.98 -6.36 -13.86
N THR A 217 -8.97 -5.55 -13.53
CA THR A 217 -8.14 -5.77 -12.34
C THR A 217 -8.92 -5.55 -11.05
N LEU A 218 -9.82 -4.57 -11.02
CA LEU A 218 -10.68 -4.30 -9.87
C LEU A 218 -11.72 -5.42 -9.67
N VAL A 219 -12.33 -5.91 -10.75
CA VAL A 219 -13.23 -7.08 -10.71
C VAL A 219 -12.47 -8.34 -10.29
N GLY A 220 -11.28 -8.57 -10.84
CA GLY A 220 -10.45 -9.73 -10.51
C GLY A 220 -9.98 -9.73 -9.06
N THR A 221 -9.49 -8.59 -8.56
CA THR A 221 -9.09 -8.43 -7.14
C THR A 221 -10.29 -8.52 -6.20
N GLY A 222 -11.44 -7.97 -6.58
CA GLY A 222 -12.68 -8.12 -5.81
C GLY A 222 -13.16 -9.57 -5.72
N ALA A 223 -13.19 -10.29 -6.83
CA ALA A 223 -13.53 -11.71 -6.85
C ALA A 223 -12.56 -12.55 -6.02
N LEU A 224 -11.25 -12.28 -6.13
CA LEU A 224 -10.22 -12.93 -5.34
C LEU A 224 -10.38 -12.65 -3.84
N LEU A 225 -10.71 -11.41 -3.46
CA LEU A 225 -10.96 -11.03 -2.07
C LEU A 225 -12.17 -11.77 -1.49
N VAL A 226 -13.28 -11.81 -2.22
CA VAL A 226 -14.48 -12.57 -1.81
C VAL A 226 -14.15 -14.07 -1.70
N GLY A 227 -13.39 -14.62 -2.66
CA GLY A 227 -12.91 -15.99 -2.62
C GLY A 227 -12.03 -16.28 -1.41
N ALA A 228 -11.09 -15.39 -1.09
CA ALA A 228 -10.19 -15.53 0.05
C ALA A 228 -10.93 -15.44 1.39
N VAL A 229 -11.88 -14.51 1.53
CA VAL A 229 -12.74 -14.40 2.72
C VAL A 229 -13.63 -15.62 2.89
N SER A 230 -14.23 -16.10 1.79
CA SER A 230 -15.03 -17.33 1.81
C SER A 230 -14.18 -18.52 2.23
N LEU A 231 -13.01 -18.69 1.63
CA LEU A 231 -12.07 -19.75 1.99
C LEU A 231 -11.64 -19.63 3.46
N PHE A 232 -11.34 -18.44 3.95
CA PHE A 232 -11.01 -18.23 5.36
C PHE A 232 -12.16 -18.63 6.31
N ALA A 233 -13.40 -18.32 5.95
CA ALA A 233 -14.58 -18.72 6.73
C ALA A 233 -14.81 -20.24 6.72
N PHE A 234 -14.53 -20.90 5.59
CA PHE A 234 -14.67 -22.36 5.43
C PHE A 234 -13.38 -23.16 5.71
N ALA A 235 -12.26 -22.50 6.05
CA ALA A 235 -11.00 -23.19 6.34
C ALA A 235 -11.04 -23.95 7.67
N ALA A 236 -11.85 -23.49 8.64
CA ALA A 236 -12.03 -24.15 9.93
C ALA A 236 -12.36 -25.66 9.82
N PRO A 237 -13.37 -26.09 9.04
CA PRO A 237 -13.64 -27.52 8.86
C PRO A 237 -12.59 -28.28 8.02
N VAL A 238 -11.78 -27.61 7.21
CA VAL A 238 -10.75 -28.26 6.36
C VAL A 238 -9.51 -28.61 7.17
N GLU A 239 -9.12 -27.77 8.12
CA GLU A 239 -7.98 -28.04 9.01
C GLU A 239 -8.28 -29.24 9.91
N ASP A 240 -9.50 -29.33 10.45
CA ASP A 240 -9.97 -30.49 11.22
C ASP A 240 -9.93 -31.78 10.37
N PHE A 241 -10.32 -31.69 9.09
CA PHE A 241 -10.27 -32.80 8.16
C PHE A 241 -8.83 -33.21 7.80
N LEU A 242 -7.94 -32.27 7.52
CA LEU A 242 -6.53 -32.57 7.22
C LEU A 242 -5.78 -33.11 8.44
N HIS A 243 -6.08 -32.62 9.64
CA HIS A 243 -5.57 -33.21 10.87
C HIS A 243 -6.06 -34.65 11.05
N SER A 244 -7.31 -34.95 10.69
CA SER A 244 -7.86 -36.32 10.76
C SER A 244 -7.24 -37.28 9.75
N VAL A 245 -6.84 -36.79 8.57
CA VAL A 245 -6.32 -37.60 7.45
C VAL A 245 -4.80 -37.81 7.53
N ASN A 246 -4.06 -36.84 8.07
CA ASN A 246 -2.59 -36.95 8.22
C ASN A 246 -2.13 -37.66 9.50
N THR A 247 -3.03 -38.00 10.43
CA THR A 247 -2.69 -38.95 11.48
C THR A 247 -2.77 -40.37 10.93
N PRO A 248 -1.64 -41.09 10.74
CA PRO A 248 -1.70 -42.53 10.57
C PRO A 248 -2.34 -43.15 11.83
N PRO A 249 -3.01 -44.31 11.73
CA PRO A 249 -3.43 -45.07 12.91
C PRO A 249 -2.18 -45.64 13.59
N SER A 250 -1.44 -44.79 14.29
CA SER A 250 -0.27 -45.19 15.07
C SER A 250 -0.68 -45.27 16.52
N ALA A 251 -0.87 -46.51 16.97
CA ALA A 251 -0.73 -46.88 18.36
C ALA A 251 0.66 -46.41 18.86
N ALA A 252 0.71 -45.28 19.56
CA ALA A 252 1.64 -45.03 20.68
C ALA A 252 1.62 -43.55 21.10
N SER A 253 1.14 -43.34 22.33
CA SER A 253 1.73 -42.41 23.31
C SER A 253 2.06 -40.99 22.84
N SER A 254 1.03 -40.19 22.59
CA SER A 254 1.09 -38.76 22.91
C SER A 254 0.04 -38.50 23.96
N LYS A 255 0.44 -38.02 25.15
CA LYS A 255 -0.50 -37.62 26.21
C LYS A 255 -1.61 -36.77 25.59
N PRO A 256 -2.84 -37.30 25.46
CA PRO A 256 -3.91 -36.50 24.93
C PRO A 256 -4.27 -35.51 26.02
N SER A 257 -4.36 -34.23 25.68
CA SER A 257 -5.06 -33.25 26.48
C SER A 257 -6.55 -33.61 26.43
N LEU A 258 -6.92 -34.69 27.11
CA LEU A 258 -8.28 -35.18 27.20
C LEU A 258 -9.11 -34.11 27.89
N ARG A 259 -10.17 -33.71 27.21
CA ARG A 259 -11.19 -32.84 27.80
C ARG A 259 -11.76 -33.54 29.03
N ARG A 260 -12.13 -32.78 30.06
CA ARG A 260 -12.61 -33.34 31.34
C ARG A 260 -13.81 -34.28 31.14
N GLU A 261 -14.61 -34.04 30.11
CA GLU A 261 -15.78 -34.83 29.73
C GLU A 261 -15.40 -36.18 29.10
N GLU A 262 -14.22 -36.27 28.49
CA GLU A 262 -13.70 -37.46 27.82
C GLU A 262 -13.02 -38.40 28.82
N LEU A 263 -12.38 -37.84 29.87
CA LEU A 263 -11.90 -38.61 31.04
C LEU A 263 -13.04 -39.26 31.83
N LEU A 264 -14.24 -38.67 31.79
CA LEU A 264 -15.43 -39.21 32.46
C LEU A 264 -16.17 -40.25 31.61
N ARG A 265 -15.82 -40.40 30.33
CA ARG A 265 -16.34 -41.46 29.47
C ARG A 265 -15.35 -42.62 29.47
N LEU A 266 -15.69 -43.66 30.22
CA LEU A 266 -15.03 -44.96 30.08
C LEU A 266 -15.10 -45.43 28.62
N PRO A 267 -13.97 -45.82 28.00
CA PRO A 267 -13.98 -46.48 26.70
C PRO A 267 -14.94 -47.67 26.71
N VAL A 268 -15.73 -47.83 25.63
CA VAL A 268 -16.77 -48.88 25.55
C VAL A 268 -16.16 -50.28 25.67
N GLU A 269 -14.92 -50.44 25.23
CA GLU A 269 -14.11 -51.66 25.32
C GLU A 269 -13.90 -52.07 26.80
N VAL A 270 -13.39 -51.15 27.62
CA VAL A 270 -13.14 -51.39 29.06
C VAL A 270 -14.44 -51.66 29.85
N ARG A 271 -15.59 -51.20 29.34
CA ARG A 271 -16.89 -51.41 29.99
C ARG A 271 -17.42 -52.84 29.84
N GLN A 272 -16.94 -53.60 28.86
CA GLN A 272 -17.42 -54.97 28.57
C GLN A 272 -16.42 -56.06 28.98
N ASP A 273 -15.22 -55.69 29.42
CA ASP A 273 -14.18 -56.64 29.80
C ASP A 273 -14.35 -57.12 31.26
N ASP A 274 -15.10 -58.22 31.44
CA ASP A 274 -15.35 -58.85 32.74
C ASP A 274 -14.06 -59.33 33.44
N ASP A 275 -13.05 -59.77 32.68
CA ASP A 275 -11.75 -60.21 33.22
C ASP A 275 -10.96 -59.06 33.85
N LEU A 276 -11.02 -57.87 33.23
CA LEU A 276 -10.34 -56.68 33.74
C LEU A 276 -11.09 -56.13 34.96
N ALA A 277 -12.41 -56.21 34.95
CA ALA A 277 -13.25 -55.89 36.11
C ALA A 277 -12.96 -56.83 37.30
N ALA A 278 -12.79 -58.13 37.04
CA ALA A 278 -12.43 -59.11 38.05
C ALA A 278 -11.03 -58.86 38.63
N ALA A 279 -10.03 -58.58 37.78
CA ALA A 279 -8.68 -58.24 38.22
C ALA A 279 -8.63 -56.95 39.04
N ALA A 280 -9.43 -55.93 38.66
CA ALA A 280 -9.56 -54.70 39.43
C ALA A 280 -10.25 -54.91 40.78
N ALA A 281 -11.25 -55.81 40.84
CA ALA A 281 -11.93 -56.18 42.08
C ALA A 281 -11.02 -56.98 43.02
N GLU A 282 -10.18 -57.87 42.49
CA GLU A 282 -9.17 -58.61 43.25
C GLU A 282 -8.10 -57.66 43.81
N ALA A 283 -7.59 -56.73 42.98
CA ALA A 283 -6.65 -55.70 43.42
C ALA A 283 -7.23 -54.69 44.42
N ALA A 284 -8.56 -54.66 44.57
CA ALA A 284 -9.27 -53.82 45.53
C ALA A 284 -9.81 -54.63 46.72
N ASP A 285 -9.45 -55.91 46.88
CA ASP A 285 -9.96 -56.81 47.93
C ASP A 285 -11.51 -56.82 48.02
N GLY A 286 -12.20 -56.77 46.88
CA GLY A 286 -13.66 -56.71 46.80
C GLY A 286 -14.28 -55.38 47.26
N ARG A 287 -13.47 -54.33 47.45
CA ARG A 287 -13.93 -53.00 47.84
C ARG A 287 -14.30 -52.14 46.62
N PRO A 288 -15.30 -51.26 46.73
CA PRO A 288 -15.60 -50.33 45.67
C PRO A 288 -14.44 -49.36 45.41
N VAL A 289 -14.14 -49.10 44.14
CA VAL A 289 -13.02 -48.23 43.72
C VAL A 289 -13.12 -46.81 44.30
N TYR A 290 -14.35 -46.31 44.49
CA TYR A 290 -14.58 -44.98 45.07
C TYR A 290 -14.10 -44.85 46.52
N CYS A 291 -13.82 -45.95 47.22
CA CYS A 291 -13.30 -45.91 48.58
C CYS A 291 -11.89 -45.33 48.66
N ARG A 292 -11.11 -45.28 47.57
CA ARG A 292 -9.76 -44.68 47.56
C ARG A 292 -9.78 -43.15 47.52
N ASP A 293 -10.85 -42.55 46.99
CA ASP A 293 -10.96 -41.10 46.85
C ASP A 293 -11.87 -40.50 47.93
N ARG A 294 -11.34 -39.56 48.72
CA ARG A 294 -12.10 -38.88 49.79
C ARG A 294 -13.39 -38.21 49.29
N TYR A 295 -13.34 -37.60 48.10
CA TYR A 295 -14.49 -36.91 47.50
C TYR A 295 -15.62 -37.87 47.14
N TYR A 296 -15.31 -38.95 46.41
CA TYR A 296 -16.32 -39.93 45.98
C TYR A 296 -16.81 -40.81 47.13
N ARG A 297 -15.95 -41.09 48.12
CA ARG A 297 -16.32 -41.73 49.38
C ARG A 297 -17.39 -40.94 50.14
N ALA A 298 -17.23 -39.61 50.23
CA ALA A 298 -18.19 -38.73 50.88
C ALA A 298 -19.54 -38.69 50.12
N LEU A 299 -19.50 -38.73 48.80
CA LEU A 299 -20.69 -38.72 47.96
C LEU A 299 -21.51 -40.04 48.07
N ALA A 300 -20.82 -41.18 48.15
CA ALA A 300 -21.43 -42.51 48.18
C ALA A 300 -21.76 -43.02 49.61
N GLY A 301 -21.50 -42.22 50.64
CA GLY A 301 -21.85 -42.55 52.03
C GLY A 301 -20.91 -43.54 52.74
N GLY A 302 -19.81 -43.95 52.11
CA GLY A 302 -18.69 -44.68 52.74
C GLY A 302 -19.00 -46.06 53.35
N GLN A 303 -20.21 -46.59 53.20
CA GLN A 303 -20.71 -47.75 53.95
C GLN A 303 -19.98 -49.08 53.63
N TYR A 304 -19.28 -49.14 52.50
CA TYR A 304 -18.54 -50.33 52.04
C TYR A 304 -17.02 -50.13 52.06
N CYS A 305 -16.54 -49.05 52.69
CA CYS A 305 -15.11 -48.77 52.83
C CYS A 305 -14.61 -49.27 54.18
N LYS A 306 -13.35 -49.72 54.24
CA LYS A 306 -12.73 -50.21 55.48
C LYS A 306 -12.19 -49.04 56.30
N TRP A 307 -12.01 -49.23 57.61
CA TRP A 307 -11.38 -48.24 58.49
C TRP A 307 -10.02 -47.75 57.99
N ASP A 308 -9.23 -48.63 57.37
CA ASP A 308 -7.92 -48.29 56.80
C ASP A 308 -8.01 -47.21 55.71
N ASP A 309 -9.11 -47.18 54.95
CA ASP A 309 -9.32 -46.21 53.88
C ASP A 309 -9.67 -44.82 54.45
N LEU A 310 -10.21 -44.74 55.68
CA LEU A 310 -10.61 -43.48 56.32
C LEU A 310 -9.45 -42.68 56.91
N LEU A 311 -8.28 -43.29 57.03
CA LEU A 311 -7.07 -42.67 57.60
C LEU A 311 -6.27 -41.85 56.57
N ASN A 312 -6.60 -41.98 55.27
CA ASN A 312 -6.08 -41.19 54.15
C ASN A 312 -7.21 -40.36 53.51
#